data_AF-A0A659UPR0-F1
#
_entry.id   AF-A0A659UPR0-F1
#
_cell.length_a   1.000
_cell.length_b   1.000
_cell.length_c   1.000
_cell.angle_alpha   90.00
_cell.angle_beta   90.00
_cell.angle_gamma   90.00
#
_symmetry.space_group_name_H-M   'P 1'
#
loop_
_entity.id
_entity.type
_entity.pdbx_description
1 polymer ?
#
loop_
_entity_poly.entity_id
_entity_poly.type
_entity_poly.pdbx_seq_one_letter_code
_entity_poly.pdbx_strand_id
1 'polypeptide(L)' 'MTPSMREKFLTYMLVIIVLVIFMTPIYLILVSSLKPSPIMFSRPPRFIFTPTLQHYYDLFTMRPFHLQILNSLIVAL' A
#
# COMPACT_ATOMS: atom_id res chain seq x y z
N MET A 1 -39.11 0.11 1.85
CA MET A 1 -38.83 0.80 0.57
C MET A 1 -37.53 0.22 0.01
N THR A 2 -37.60 -0.50 -1.11
CA THR A 2 -36.38 -0.99 -1.78
C THR A 2 -35.80 0.16 -2.60
N PRO A 3 -34.48 0.43 -2.54
CA PRO A 3 -33.88 1.53 -3.27
C PRO A 3 -34.00 1.31 -4.78
N SER A 4 -34.24 2.41 -5.51
CA SER A 4 -34.40 2.39 -6.96
C SER A 4 -33.10 2.00 -7.67
N MET A 5 -33.18 1.52 -8.92
CA MET A 5 -32.00 1.13 -9.72
C MET A 5 -30.99 2.28 -9.85
N ARG A 6 -31.49 3.52 -9.95
CA ARG A 6 -30.68 4.75 -10.00
C ARG A 6 -29.96 5.03 -8.69
N GLU A 7 -30.64 4.88 -7.55
CA GLU A 7 -30.02 5.04 -6.22
C GLU A 7 -28.90 4.02 -6.01
N LYS A 8 -29.13 2.75 -6.37
CA LYS A 8 -28.09 1.71 -6.28
C LYS A 8 -26.87 2.08 -7.11
N PHE A 9 -27.07 2.52 -8.36
CA PHE A 9 -25.98 2.94 -9.24
C PHE A 9 -25.17 4.10 -8.64
N LEU A 10 -25.85 5.14 -8.15
CA LEU A 10 -25.19 6.29 -7.51
C LEU A 10 -24.41 5.89 -6.26
N THR A 11 -25.00 5.02 -5.42
CA THR A 11 -24.33 4.49 -4.23
C THR A 11 -23.08 3.72 -4.60
N TYR A 12 -23.14 2.81 -5.58
CA TYR A 12 -21.95 2.06 -6.01
C TYR A 12 -20.87 2.97 -6.59
N MET A 13 -21.25 3.96 -7.41
CA MET A 13 -20.30 4.92 -7.96
C MET A 13 -19.59 5.69 -6.84
N LEU A 14 -20.33 6.15 -5.84
CA LEU A 14 -19.77 6.87 -4.69
C LEU A 14 -18.84 5.97 -3.87
N VAL A 15 -19.23 4.72 -3.63
CA VAL A 15 -18.40 3.73 -2.93
C VAL A 15 -17.09 3.49 -3.69
N ILE A 16 -17.12 3.36 -5.02
CA ILE A 16 -15.91 3.17 -5.83
C ILE A 16 -14.99 4.40 -5.71
N ILE A 17 -15.53 5.61 -5.78
CA ILE A 17 -14.74 6.85 -5.66
C ILE A 17 -14.05 6.89 -4.29
N VAL A 18 -14.80 6.64 -3.21
CA VAL A 18 -14.24 6.59 -1.85
C VAL A 18 -13.17 5.51 -1.77
N LEU A 19 -13.42 4.32 -2.29
CA LEU A 19 -12.47 3.22 -2.26
C LEU A 19 -11.17 3.56 -3.01
N VAL A 20 -11.24 4.19 -4.18
CA VAL A 20 -10.06 4.64 -4.93
C VAL A 20 -9.26 5.66 -4.12
N ILE A 21 -9.93 6.63 -3.49
CA ILE A 21 -9.26 7.64 -2.66
C ILE A 21 -8.53 6.98 -1.48
N PHE A 22 -9.20 6.07 -0.77
CA PHE A 22 -8.63 5.39 0.39
C PHE A 22 -7.55 4.35 0.02
N MET A 23 -7.65 3.73 -1.16
CA MET A 23 -6.64 2.78 -1.65
C MET A 23 -5.42 3.47 -2.24
N THR A 24 -5.52 4.72 -2.67
CA THR A 24 -4.39 5.49 -3.22
C THR A 24 -3.16 5.52 -2.30
N PRO A 25 -3.25 5.87 -1.00
CA PRO A 25 -2.07 5.85 -0.12
C PRO A 25 -1.50 4.43 0.06
N ILE A 26 -2.34 3.40 0.12
CA ILE A 26 -1.89 2.00 0.24
C ILE A 26 -1.13 1.58 -1.02
N TYR A 27 -1.65 1.94 -2.19
CA TYR A 27 -0.99 1.73 -3.48
C TYR A 27 0.39 2.41 -3.51
N LEU A 28 0.49 3.67 -3.06
CA LEU A 28 1.77 4.38 -3.00
C LEU A 28 2.79 3.71 -2.06
N ILE A 29 2.35 3.19 -0.91
CA ILE A 29 3.20 2.43 0.01
C ILE A 29 3.72 1.15 -0.68
N LEU A 30 2.83 0.40 -1.34
CA LEU A 30 3.22 -0.84 -2.04
C LEU A 30 4.21 -0.56 -3.19
N VAL A 31 3.93 0.45 -4.01
CA VAL A 31 4.81 0.82 -5.12
C VAL A 31 6.16 1.34 -4.62
N SER A 32 6.18 2.12 -3.54
CA SER A 32 7.42 2.63 -2.96
C SER A 32 8.27 1.53 -2.31
N SER A 33 7.67 0.52 -1.68
CA SER A 33 8.42 -0.59 -1.06
C SER A 33 9.16 -1.47 -2.08
N LEU A 34 8.71 -1.48 -3.34
CA LEU A 34 9.32 -2.22 -4.45
C LEU A 34 10.26 -1.35 -5.31
N LYS A 35 10.31 -0.04 -5.07
CA LYS A 35 11.08 0.91 -5.89
C LYS A 35 12.55 0.96 -5.45
N PRO A 36 13.52 0.89 -6.37
CA PRO A 36 14.94 1.04 -6.03
C PRO A 36 15.26 2.39 -5.34
N SER A 37 16.11 2.37 -4.31
CA SER A 37 16.48 3.56 -3.52
C SER A 37 16.96 4.76 -4.36
N PRO A 38 17.81 4.59 -5.41
CA PRO A 38 18.33 5.71 -6.19
C PRO A 38 17.24 6.51 -6.93
N ILE A 39 16.08 5.90 -7.16
CA ILE A 39 15.00 6.49 -7.95
C ILE A 39 13.77 6.83 -7.09
N MET A 40 13.82 6.54 -5.80
CA MET A 40 12.71 6.72 -4.86
C MET A 40 12.23 8.16 -4.80
N PHE A 41 13.16 9.12 -4.85
CA PHE A 41 12.89 10.56 -4.81
C PHE A 41 13.21 11.28 -6.13
N SER A 42 13.23 10.55 -7.25
CA SER A 42 13.51 11.17 -8.55
C SER A 42 12.44 12.21 -8.90
N ARG A 43 12.87 13.34 -9.48
CA ARG A 43 12.00 14.36 -10.06
C ARG A 43 12.28 14.41 -11.57
N PRO A 44 11.33 14.08 -12.46
CA PRO A 44 9.93 13.70 -12.21
C PRO A 44 9.77 12.31 -11.56
N PRO A 45 8.63 12.05 -10.89
CA PRO A 45 8.36 10.75 -10.28
C PRO A 45 8.27 9.66 -11.35
N ARG A 46 9.10 8.62 -11.19
CA ARG A 46 9.06 7.44 -12.07
C ARG A 46 8.00 6.45 -11.58
N PHE A 47 7.01 6.22 -12.43
CA PHE A 47 5.97 5.19 -12.22
C PHE A 47 6.33 3.85 -12.85
N ILE A 48 7.23 3.84 -13.84
CA ILE A 48 7.78 2.64 -14.47
C ILE A 48 9.19 2.43 -13.92
N PHE A 49 9.43 1.26 -13.34
CA PHE A 49 10.71 0.87 -12.77
C PHE A 49 10.82 -0.66 -12.70
N THR A 50 12.04 -1.17 -12.60
CA THR A 50 12.27 -2.60 -12.31
C THR A 50 12.06 -2.83 -10.82
N PRO A 51 11.09 -3.67 -10.41
CA PRO A 51 10.83 -3.93 -9.00
C PRO A 51 12.02 -4.63 -8.34
N THR A 52 12.28 -4.31 -7.08
CA THR A 52 13.34 -4.93 -6.28
C THR A 52 12.84 -5.32 -4.89
N LEU A 53 13.42 -6.36 -4.32
CA LEU A 53 13.20 -6.80 -2.94
C LEU A 53 14.35 -6.44 -2.00
N GLN A 54 15.29 -5.62 -2.45
CA GLN A 54 16.47 -5.25 -1.67
C GLN A 54 16.10 -4.66 -0.31
N HIS A 55 15.08 -3.80 -0.24
CA HIS A 55 14.58 -3.22 1.02
C HIS A 55 14.13 -4.28 2.02
N TYR A 56 13.46 -5.33 1.55
CA TYR A 56 13.04 -6.43 2.40
C TYR A 56 14.24 -7.25 2.86
N TYR A 57 15.16 -7.57 1.95
CA TYR A 57 16.39 -8.27 2.30
C TYR A 57 17.19 -7.52 3.37
N ASP A 58 17.41 -6.21 3.17
CA ASP A 58 18.13 -5.36 4.12
C ASP A 58 17.41 -5.28 5.47
N LEU A 59 16.08 -5.16 5.47
CA LEU A 59 15.28 -5.11 6.69
C LEU A 59 15.41 -6.37 7.56
N PHE A 60 15.41 -7.55 6.93
CA PHE A 60 15.51 -8.83 7.63
C PHE A 60 16.95 -9.24 7.97
N THR A 61 17.97 -8.68 7.31
CA THR A 61 19.38 -9.01 7.56
C THR A 61 20.10 -8.00 8.45
N MET A 62 19.76 -6.70 8.37
CA MET A 62 20.45 -5.64 9.13
C MET A 62 19.81 -5.33 10.49
N ARG A 63 18.60 -5.83 10.73
CA ARG A 63 17.82 -5.60 11.96
C ARG A 63 17.15 -6.91 12.39
N PRO A 64 16.93 -7.14 13.70
CA PRO A 64 16.12 -8.25 14.20
C PRO A 64 14.63 -7.96 14.00
N PHE A 65 14.22 -7.65 12.75
CA PHE A 65 12.86 -7.24 12.43
C PHE A 65 11.84 -8.36 12.69
N HIS A 66 12.24 -9.62 12.47
CA HIS A 66 11.43 -10.79 12.81
C HIS A 66 11.06 -10.85 14.30
N LEU A 67 11.98 -10.48 15.22
CA LEU A 67 11.67 -10.41 16.65
C LEU A 67 10.69 -9.28 16.97
N GLN A 68 10.76 -8.16 16.25
CA GLN A 68 9.83 -7.04 16.45
C GLN A 68 8.41 -7.42 16.05
N ILE A 69 8.25 -8.13 14.92
CA ILE A 69 6.95 -8.68 14.51
C ILE A 69 6.40 -9.63 15.58
N LEU A 70 7.25 -10.53 16.09
CA LEU A 70 6.85 -11.48 17.14
C LEU A 70 6.45 -10.77 18.44
N ASN A 71 7.23 -9.78 18.87
CA ASN A 71 6.91 -8.99 20.07
C ASN A 71 5.55 -8.30 19.93
N SER A 72 5.27 -7.66 18.79
CA SER A 72 3.98 -7.04 18.53
C SER A 72 2.83 -8.06 18.50
N LEU A 73 3.05 -9.24 17.91
CA LEU A 73 2.06 -10.30 17.88
C LEU A 73 1.73 -10.84 19.27
N ILE A 74 2.75 -11.08 20.11
CA ILE A 74 2.57 -11.55 21.49
C ILE A 74 1.80 -10.55 22.33
N VAL A 75 2.01 -9.25 22.13
CA VAL A 75 1.31 -8.20 22.89
C VAL A 75 -0.14 -8.01 22.42
N ALA A 76 -0.41 -8.25 21.13
CA ALA A 76 -1.75 -8.09 20.56
C ALA A 76 -2.70 -9.25 20.88
N LEU A 77 -2.16 -10.43 21.20
CA LEU A 77 -2.90 -11.65 21.58
C LEU A 77 -3.08 -11.75 23.09
#